data_AF-A0A9Q0SDI6-F1
#
_entry.id   AF-A0A9Q0SDI6-F1
#
_cell.length_a   1.000
_cell.length_b   1.000
_cell.length_c   1.000
_cell.angle_alpha   90.00
_cell.angle_beta   90.00
_cell.angle_gamma   90.00
#
_symmetry.space_group_name_H-M   'P 1'
#
loop_
_entity.id
_entity.type
_entity.pdbx_description
1 polymer ?
#
loop_
_entity_poly.entity_id
_entity_poly.type
_entity_poly.pdbx_seq_one_letter_code
_entity_poly.pdbx_strand_id
1 'polypeptide(L)'
;MRMADEDPWKRSMIGFFVSYKLPFHAIQSIANRVWKVHGLEKTTVMSNGFMIFRFTTVEAIGEILARGPWLFGGKAIILQQWQPGFMFDKSKIKTIPVWARLQGLPFPLWNKDGLSLAA
;
A
#
# COMPACT_ATOMS: atom_id res chain seq x y z
N MET A 1 15.66 29.03 3.50
CA MET A 1 15.32 27.82 2.72
C MET A 1 14.81 26.74 3.67
N ARG A 2 13.49 26.64 3.85
CA ARG A 2 12.82 25.57 4.59
C ARG A 2 11.63 25.11 3.75
N MET A 3 11.82 24.06 2.96
CA MET A 3 10.69 23.32 2.39
C MET A 3 10.34 22.24 3.41
N ALA A 4 9.51 22.59 4.38
CA ALA A 4 9.04 21.68 5.41
C ALA A 4 7.58 22.01 5.73
N ASP A 5 6.68 21.61 4.84
CA ASP A 5 5.35 21.13 5.24
C ASP A 5 4.67 20.41 4.07
N GLU A 6 5.20 19.25 3.69
CA GLU A 6 4.34 18.25 3.08
C GLU A 6 3.63 17.52 4.21
N ASP A 7 2.30 17.71 4.26
CA ASP A 7 1.40 17.09 5.22
C ASP A 7 1.81 15.61 5.45
N PRO A 8 2.06 15.18 6.70
CA PRO A 8 2.44 13.80 7.02
C PRO A 8 1.49 12.75 6.42
N TRP A 9 0.26 13.12 6.08
CA TRP A 9 -0.69 12.28 5.36
C TRP A 9 -0.27 11.96 3.92
N LYS A 10 0.38 12.87 3.18
CA LYS A 10 0.86 12.60 1.81
C LYS A 10 1.92 11.49 1.76
N ARG A 11 2.74 11.45 2.82
CA ARG A 11 3.78 10.42 3.04
C ARG A 11 3.26 9.22 3.84
N SER A 12 1.94 9.00 3.83
CA SER A 12 1.32 7.87 4.51
C SER A 12 0.73 6.87 3.50
N MET A 13 1.01 5.60 3.74
CA MET A 13 0.38 4.46 3.08
C MET A 13 -0.64 3.84 4.02
N ILE A 14 -1.81 3.54 3.50
CA ILE A 14 -2.90 2.88 4.23
C ILE A 14 -2.85 1.39 3.92
N GLY A 15 -3.00 0.56 4.94
CA GLY A 15 -3.15 -0.87 4.81
C GLY A 15 -4.39 -1.42 5.51
N PHE A 16 -4.98 -2.48 4.98
CA PHE A 16 -6.01 -3.24 5.69
C PHE A 16 -6.07 -4.70 5.20
N PHE A 17 -6.64 -5.57 6.03
CA PHE A 17 -6.99 -6.94 5.67
C PHE A 17 -8.51 -7.04 5.47
N VAL A 18 -8.95 -7.89 4.55
CA VAL A 18 -10.39 -8.11 4.26
C VAL A 18 -11.06 -8.86 5.43
N SER A 19 -10.57 -10.05 5.77
CA SER A 19 -11.23 -10.95 6.73
C SER A 19 -10.34 -11.36 7.92
N TYR A 20 -9.23 -10.66 8.15
CA TYR A 20 -8.24 -11.04 9.14
C TYR A 20 -7.78 -9.84 9.98
N LYS A 21 -7.29 -10.10 11.19
CA LYS A 21 -6.64 -9.08 12.03
C LYS A 21 -5.36 -9.67 12.58
N LEU A 22 -4.25 -8.99 12.35
CA LEU A 22 -2.98 -9.29 12.99
C LEU A 22 -2.81 -8.42 14.25
N PRO A 23 -2.15 -8.94 15.30
CA PRO A 23 -1.72 -8.12 16.43
C PRO A 23 -0.81 -6.97 15.99
N PHE A 24 -0.89 -5.83 16.69
CA PHE A 24 -0.07 -4.64 16.42
C PHE A 24 1.42 -4.97 16.34
N HIS A 25 1.95 -5.74 17.31
CA HIS A 25 3.36 -6.08 17.36
C HIS A 25 3.82 -6.85 16.11
N ALA A 26 2.97 -7.73 15.58
CA ALA A 26 3.28 -8.51 14.37
C ALA A 26 3.32 -7.60 13.14
N ILE A 27 2.33 -6.70 13.00
CA ILE A 27 2.29 -5.70 11.92
C ILE A 27 3.53 -4.81 11.98
N GLN A 28 3.84 -4.25 13.15
CA GLN A 28 4.97 -3.35 13.35
C GLN A 28 6.31 -4.05 13.11
N SER A 29 6.48 -5.29 13.60
CA SER A 29 7.69 -6.08 13.38
C SER A 29 7.91 -6.37 11.89
N ILE A 30 6.88 -6.84 11.19
CA ILE A 30 6.96 -7.12 9.75
C ILE A 30 7.26 -5.84 8.97
N ALA A 31 6.50 -4.76 9.21
CA ALA A 31 6.68 -3.48 8.54
C ALA A 31 8.08 -2.91 8.74
N ASN A 32 8.61 -2.91 9.97
CA ASN A 32 9.98 -2.49 10.22
C ASN A 32 10.99 -3.38 9.49
N ARG A 33 10.80 -4.70 9.51
CA ARG A 33 11.71 -5.61 8.82
C ARG A 33 11.77 -5.34 7.31
N VAL A 34 10.64 -5.10 6.65
CA VAL A 34 10.60 -4.98 5.19
C VAL A 34 10.70 -3.56 4.67
N TRP A 35 10.27 -2.55 5.44
CA TRP A 35 10.11 -1.18 4.96
C TRP A 35 10.95 -0.15 5.71
N LYS A 36 11.65 -0.52 6.80
CA LYS A 36 12.54 0.43 7.50
C LYS A 36 13.67 0.93 6.60
N VAL A 37 14.22 0.04 5.77
CA VAL A 37 15.25 0.39 4.76
C VAL A 37 14.74 1.34 3.68
N HIS A 38 13.42 1.39 3.48
CA HIS A 38 12.74 2.31 2.57
C HIS A 38 12.24 3.58 3.28
N GLY A 39 12.67 3.82 4.52
CA GLY A 39 12.32 5.05 5.25
C GLY A 39 11.01 4.99 6.03
N LEU A 40 10.55 3.82 6.47
CA LEU A 40 9.41 3.73 7.40
C LEU A 40 9.72 4.47 8.72
N GLU A 41 8.98 5.53 9.00
CA GLU A 41 9.09 6.36 10.21
C GLU A 41 8.19 5.82 11.32
N LYS A 42 6.91 5.57 11.01
CA LYS A 42 5.88 5.25 12.01
C LYS A 42 4.87 4.24 11.46
N THR A 43 4.46 3.31 12.31
CA THR A 43 3.34 2.40 12.08
C THR A 43 2.27 2.65 13.13
N THR A 44 1.03 2.87 12.71
CA THR A 44 -0.14 3.04 13.57
C THR A 44 -1.20 2.03 13.16
N VAL A 45 -1.88 1.40 14.12
CA VAL A 45 -3.01 0.52 13.86
C VAL A 45 -4.25 1.11 14.52
N MET A 46 -5.31 1.24 13.75
CA MET A 46 -6.60 1.77 14.18
C MET A 46 -7.50 0.66 14.71
N SER A 47 -8.46 0.99 15.56
CA SER A 47 -9.41 0.04 16.16
C SER A 47 -10.27 -0.70 15.12
N ASN A 48 -10.60 -0.02 14.01
CA ASN A 48 -11.32 -0.58 12.86
C ASN A 48 -10.46 -1.48 11.96
N GLY A 49 -9.19 -1.71 12.31
CA GLY A 49 -8.28 -2.63 11.63
C GLY A 49 -7.58 -2.05 10.40
N PHE A 50 -7.63 -0.74 10.20
CA PHE A 50 -6.74 -0.04 9.27
C PHE A 50 -5.36 0.17 9.90
N MET A 51 -4.36 0.21 9.04
CA MET A 51 -2.96 0.44 9.37
C MET A 51 -2.51 1.69 8.61
N ILE A 52 -1.72 2.53 9.25
CA ILE A 52 -1.12 3.71 8.65
C ILE A 52 0.39 3.56 8.80
N PHE A 53 1.09 3.55 7.66
CA PHE A 53 2.54 3.46 7.56
C PHE A 53 3.06 4.79 7.01
N ARG A 54 3.82 5.53 7.82
CA ARG A 54 4.40 6.81 7.44
C ARG A 54 5.83 6.62 6.99
N PHE A 55 6.18 7.25 5.87
CA PHE A 55 7.48 7.17 5.24
C PHE A 55 8.19 8.52 5.22
N THR A 56 9.50 8.49 5.02
CA THR A 56 10.31 9.70 4.83
C THR A 56 9.96 10.42 3.54
N THR A 57 9.61 9.70 2.47
CA THR A 57 9.30 10.28 1.15
C THR A 57 8.07 9.62 0.50
N VAL A 58 7.46 10.30 -0.46
CA VAL A 58 6.32 9.77 -1.23
C VAL A 58 6.78 8.70 -2.22
N GLU A 59 7.97 8.86 -2.78
CA GLU A 59 8.58 7.95 -3.76
C GLU A 59 8.74 6.55 -3.17
N ALA A 60 9.10 6.45 -1.89
CA ALA A 60 9.20 5.18 -1.17
C ALA A 60 7.86 4.41 -1.18
N ILE A 61 6.73 5.11 -1.09
CA ILE A 61 5.40 4.48 -1.16
C ILE A 61 5.17 3.88 -2.54
N GLY A 62 5.50 4.64 -3.60
CA GLY A 62 5.39 4.18 -4.98
C GLY A 62 6.20 2.91 -5.25
N GLU A 63 7.46 2.90 -4.81
CA GLU A 63 8.33 1.72 -4.94
C GLU A 63 7.79 0.50 -4.19
N ILE A 64 7.29 0.69 -2.97
CA ILE A 64 6.71 -0.40 -2.16
C ILE A 64 5.46 -0.97 -2.85
N LEU A 65 4.54 -0.12 -3.31
CA LEU A 65 3.33 -0.56 -4.00
C LEU A 65 3.64 -1.27 -5.33
N ALA A 66 4.68 -0.85 -6.06
CA ALA A 66 5.10 -1.47 -7.31
C ALA A 66 5.68 -2.88 -7.13
N ARG A 67 6.26 -3.19 -5.96
CA ARG A 67 6.98 -4.46 -5.70
C ARG A 67 6.07 -5.69 -5.52
N GLY A 68 4.76 -5.55 -5.63
CA GLY A 68 3.86 -6.69 -5.71
C GLY A 68 2.86 -6.78 -4.56
N PRO A 69 2.09 -7.88 -4.53
CA PRO A 69 1.18 -8.13 -3.42
C PRO A 69 2.00 -8.40 -2.17
N TRP A 70 1.72 -7.65 -1.11
CA TRP A 70 2.40 -7.83 0.16
C TRP A 70 1.66 -8.86 1.02
N LEU A 71 2.44 -9.72 1.66
CA LEU A 71 1.95 -10.69 2.64
C LEU A 71 2.48 -10.32 4.01
N PHE A 72 1.56 -10.15 4.97
CA PHE A 72 1.89 -9.99 6.38
C PHE A 72 1.44 -11.26 7.09
N GLY A 73 2.37 -12.02 7.65
CA GLY A 73 2.07 -13.30 8.31
C GLY A 73 1.38 -14.31 7.38
N GLY A 74 1.74 -14.32 6.09
CA GLY A 74 1.10 -15.16 5.07
C GLY A 74 -0.31 -14.72 4.64
N LYS A 75 -0.77 -13.54 5.07
CA LYS A 75 -2.07 -12.97 4.69
C LYS A 75 -1.87 -11.75 3.80
N ALA A 76 -2.61 -11.68 2.70
CA ALA A 76 -2.55 -10.55 1.79
C ALA A 76 -3.06 -9.28 2.48
N ILE A 77 -2.19 -8.26 2.51
CA ILE A 77 -2.54 -6.91 2.96
C ILE A 77 -2.86 -6.07 1.72
N ILE A 78 -4.00 -5.40 1.73
CA ILE A 78 -4.33 -4.40 0.72
C ILE A 78 -3.65 -3.11 1.11
N LEU A 79 -2.91 -2.51 0.18
CA LEU A 79 -2.13 -1.30 0.40
C LEU A 79 -2.47 -0.25 -0.65
N GLN A 80 -2.54 1.01 -0.24
CA GLN A 80 -2.66 2.15 -1.14
C GLN A 80 -2.05 3.39 -0.52
N GLN A 81 -1.60 4.33 -1.35
CA GLN A 81 -1.24 5.66 -0.85
C GLN A 81 -2.49 6.35 -0.28
N TRP A 82 -2.32 7.06 0.84
CA TRP A 82 -3.38 7.89 1.37
C TRP A 82 -3.70 9.03 0.39
N GLN A 83 -4.99 9.34 0.23
CA GLN A 83 -5.45 10.45 -0.59
C GLN A 83 -6.50 11.26 0.19
N PRO A 84 -6.61 12.57 -0.05
CA PRO A 84 -7.69 13.39 0.50
C PRO A 84 -9.05 12.76 0.20
N GLY A 85 -9.91 12.66 1.22
CA GLY A 85 -11.23 12.04 1.09
C GLY A 85 -11.25 10.51 1.30
N PHE A 86 -10.11 9.87 1.59
CA PHE A 86 -10.12 8.46 1.98
C PHE A 86 -10.92 8.25 3.26
N MET A 87 -11.91 7.35 3.21
CA MET A 87 -12.72 6.97 4.36
C MET A 87 -12.16 5.69 4.98
N PHE A 88 -11.88 5.72 6.29
CA PHE A 88 -11.48 4.53 7.06
C PHE A 88 -12.68 3.63 7.38
N ASP A 89 -13.41 3.25 6.35
CA ASP A 89 -14.57 2.37 6.40
C ASP A 89 -14.44 1.34 5.28
N LYS A 90 -14.24 0.08 5.67
CA LYS A 90 -14.06 -1.03 4.72
C LYS A 90 -15.29 -1.23 3.83
N SER A 91 -16.49 -0.85 4.27
CA SER A 91 -17.71 -0.93 3.48
C SER A 91 -17.77 0.08 2.32
N LYS A 92 -16.97 1.15 2.40
CA LYS A 92 -16.88 2.19 1.36
C LYS A 92 -15.80 1.88 0.32
N ILE A 93 -15.01 0.83 0.52
CA ILE A 93 -13.98 0.40 -0.42
C ILE A 93 -14.65 -0.34 -1.57
N LYS A 94 -14.73 0.32 -2.73
CA LYS A 94 -15.35 -0.24 -3.95
C LYS A 94 -14.37 -0.96 -4.87
N THR A 95 -13.08 -0.65 -4.74
CA THR A 95 -12.02 -1.19 -5.60
C THR A 95 -10.84 -1.60 -4.75
N ILE A 96 -10.14 -2.66 -5.17
CA ILE A 96 -8.90 -3.10 -4.55
C ILE A 96 -7.81 -3.19 -5.62
N PRO A 97 -6.57 -2.74 -5.33
CA PRO A 97 -5.46 -2.99 -6.22
C PRO A 97 -5.14 -4.49 -6.23
N VAL A 98 -4.92 -5.03 -7.44
CA VAL A 98 -4.50 -6.41 -7.67
C VAL A 98 -3.22 -6.41 -8.49
N TRP A 99 -2.37 -7.40 -8.25
CA TRP A 99 -1.15 -7.61 -9.02
C TRP A 99 -1.33 -8.84 -9.90
N ALA A 100 -1.37 -8.63 -11.22
CA ALA A 100 -1.45 -9.68 -12.22
C ALA A 100 -0.08 -9.89 -12.88
N ARG A 101 0.31 -11.16 -13.07
CA ARG A 101 1.51 -11.52 -13.83
C ARG A 101 1.09 -12.06 -15.18
N LEU A 102 1.20 -11.25 -16.22
CA LEU A 102 0.89 -11.65 -17.60
C LEU A 102 2.10 -12.35 -18.22
N GLN A 103 1.88 -13.52 -18.82
CA GLN A 103 2.89 -14.30 -19.54
C GLN A 103 2.56 -14.28 -21.03
N GLY A 104 3.57 -14.11 -21.88
CA GLY A 104 3.41 -14.18 -23.33
C GLY A 104 2.70 -12.97 -23.97
N LEU A 105 2.47 -11.87 -23.25
CA LEU A 105 1.93 -10.64 -23.84
C LEU A 105 3.01 -10.00 -24.75
N PRO A 106 2.76 -9.87 -26.07
CA PRO A 106 3.69 -9.21 -26.98
C PRO A 106 4.01 -7.78 -26.54
N PHE A 107 5.28 -7.37 -26.68
CA PHE A 107 5.74 -6.03 -26.26
C PHE A 107 4.84 -4.86 -26.72
N PRO A 108 4.32 -4.84 -27.97
CA PRO A 108 3.44 -3.76 -28.43
C PRO A 108 2.11 -3.64 -27.66
N LEU A 109 1.66 -4.69 -26.96
CA LEU A 109 0.42 -4.69 -26.18
C LEU A 109 0.63 -4.27 -24.71
N TRP A 110 1.85 -3.94 -24.29
CA TRP A 110 2.14 -3.42 -22.94
C TRP A 110 1.79 -1.94 -22.78
N ASN A 111 0.58 -1.58 -23.17
CA ASN A 111 0.01 -0.25 -23.00
C ASN A 111 -1.46 -0.36 -22.57
N LYS A 112 -2.10 0.77 -22.27
CA LYS A 112 -3.49 0.78 -21.77
C LYS A 112 -4.47 0.11 -22.72
N ASP A 113 -4.32 0.34 -24.03
CA ASP A 113 -5.22 -0.21 -25.06
C ASP A 113 -4.98 -1.70 -25.27
N GLY A 114 -3.72 -2.14 -25.26
CA GLY A 114 -3.38 -3.56 -25.38
C GLY A 114 -3.82 -4.38 -24.16
N LEU A 115 -3.72 -3.81 -22.95
CA LEU A 115 -4.18 -4.45 -21.71
C LEU A 115 -5.71 -4.49 -21.60
N SER A 116 -6.43 -3.51 -22.16
CA SER A 116 -7.90 -3.51 -22.13
C SER A 116 -8.51 -4.59 -23.02
N LEU A 117 -7.82 -5.06 -24.06
CA LEU A 117 -8.26 -6.18 -24.89
C LEU A 117 -8.18 -7.54 -24.18
N ALA A 118 -7.42 -7.65 -23.10
CA ALA A 118 -7.21 -8.89 -22.35
C ALA A 118 -8.18 -9.06 -21.15
N ALA A 119 -9.01 -8.05 -20.86
CA ALA A 119 -9.95 -8.01 -19.72
C ALA A 119 -11.40 -8.19 -20.20
#